data_AF-A0A1H8FCC4-F1
#
_entry.id   AF-A0A1H8FCC4-F1
#
_cell.length_a   1.000
_cell.length_b   1.000
_cell.length_c   1.000
_cell.angle_alpha   90.00
_cell.angle_beta   90.00
_cell.angle_gamma   90.00
#
_symmetry.space_group_name_H-M   'P 1'
#
loop_
_entity.id
_entity.type
_entity.pdbx_description
1 polymer ?
#
loop_
_entity_poly.entity_id
_entity_poly.type
_entity_poly.pdbx_seq_one_letter_code
_entity_poly.pdbx_strand_id
1 'polypeptide(L)'
;MQLYLPIAELSVNAFALLGLGGIVGVMSGMFGVGGGFIITPLLFFMGIPPAVAVATGANLVVASSVSGVLAQLKRKAVDFRMGMVLLIGGLLGSAGGIWVFSWLTTLGQIDLFVQLCYVLFLGIVGAMMFKESLGALLRARKPGGPIRRSHVHYSVHKLPLKMKFRASGLYISVIPPMLAGAGVGFLSAIMGVGGGFIMVPVMIYLLGMPTKVVVGTSLFQIIFVTAFTTVMHAVTSQTVDMVLALVLIIGGVIGAQIGSRIGLMLRAEQLRILLALMVLGVCLRIALGLLLTPDELYSIAPGRLP
;
A
#
# COMPACT_ATOMS: atom_id res chain seq x y z
N MET A 1 -13.20 14.49 -22.34
CA MET A 1 -14.54 14.34 -21.73
C MET A 1 -14.39 14.61 -20.24
N GLN A 2 -15.02 15.66 -19.73
CA GLN A 2 -15.02 15.92 -18.28
C GLN A 2 -16.08 15.03 -17.62
N LEU A 3 -15.71 14.44 -16.49
CA LEU A 3 -16.54 13.53 -15.72
C LEU A 3 -16.68 14.12 -14.32
N TYR A 4 -17.93 14.36 -13.92
CA TYR A 4 -18.25 14.92 -12.62
C TYR A 4 -18.19 13.82 -11.56
N LEU A 5 -17.45 14.08 -10.48
CA LEU A 5 -17.29 13.20 -9.34
C LEU A 5 -18.33 13.58 -8.28
N PRO A 6 -19.41 12.81 -8.08
CA PRO A 6 -20.52 13.20 -7.23
C PRO A 6 -20.17 13.35 -5.75
N ILE A 7 -19.11 12.68 -5.28
CA ILE A 7 -18.72 12.74 -3.86
C ILE A 7 -17.54 13.69 -3.64
N ALA A 8 -16.66 13.81 -4.63
CA ALA A 8 -15.58 14.80 -4.57
C ALA A 8 -16.03 16.21 -4.99
N GLU A 9 -17.23 16.36 -5.58
CA GLU A 9 -17.79 17.61 -6.13
C GLU A 9 -16.88 18.29 -7.19
N LEU A 10 -16.03 17.51 -7.86
CA LEU A 10 -15.03 17.99 -8.82
C LEU A 10 -15.25 17.40 -10.22
N SER A 11 -15.00 18.22 -11.24
CA SER A 11 -14.99 17.78 -12.63
C SER A 11 -13.57 17.42 -13.06
N VAL A 12 -13.33 16.14 -13.36
CA VAL A 12 -12.01 15.63 -13.75
C VAL A 12 -12.06 15.01 -15.14
N ASN A 13 -10.98 15.13 -15.91
CA ASN A 13 -10.91 14.52 -17.23
C ASN A 13 -10.86 12.98 -17.12
N ALA A 14 -11.83 12.29 -17.72
CA ALA A 14 -11.94 10.83 -17.68
C ALA A 14 -10.68 10.13 -18.23
N PHE A 15 -10.04 10.68 -19.26
CA PHE A 15 -8.81 10.12 -19.82
C PHE A 15 -7.62 10.26 -18.87
N ALA A 16 -7.57 11.35 -18.10
CA ALA A 16 -6.55 11.54 -17.08
C ALA A 16 -6.72 10.52 -15.95
N LEU A 17 -7.94 10.29 -15.48
CA LEU A 17 -8.24 9.27 -14.48
C LEU A 17 -7.93 7.85 -14.97
N LEU A 18 -8.29 7.53 -16.22
CA LEU A 18 -7.99 6.23 -16.81
C LEU A 18 -6.48 6.03 -16.96
N GLY A 19 -5.76 7.05 -17.44
CA GLY A 19 -4.30 7.03 -17.55
C GLY A 19 -3.61 6.90 -16.19
N LEU A 20 -4.10 7.61 -15.18
CA LEU A 20 -3.60 7.53 -13.81
C LEU A 20 -3.83 6.16 -13.21
N GLY A 21 -5.05 5.62 -13.35
CA GLY A 21 -5.36 4.23 -13.00
C GLY A 21 -4.42 3.26 -13.70
N GLY A 22 -4.17 3.46 -14.99
CA GLY A 22 -3.19 2.71 -15.79
C GLY A 22 -1.78 2.73 -15.22
N ILE A 23 -1.22 3.91 -14.96
CA ILE A 23 0.13 4.09 -14.41
C ILE A 23 0.23 3.41 -13.04
N VAL A 24 -0.73 3.67 -12.15
CA VAL A 24 -0.76 3.05 -10.83
C VAL A 24 -0.90 1.53 -10.96
N GLY A 25 -1.71 1.05 -11.89
CA GLY A 25 -1.84 -0.37 -12.22
C GLY A 25 -0.50 -0.96 -12.62
N VAL A 26 0.22 -0.34 -13.55
CA VAL A 26 1.54 -0.79 -14.00
C VAL A 26 2.50 -0.88 -12.81
N MET A 27 2.57 0.15 -11.98
CA MET A 27 3.40 0.14 -10.77
C MET A 27 2.96 -0.97 -9.80
N SER A 28 1.66 -1.10 -9.52
CA SER A 28 1.09 -2.14 -8.67
C SER A 28 1.48 -3.55 -9.16
N GLY A 29 1.36 -3.81 -10.46
CA GLY A 29 1.71 -5.07 -11.09
C GLY A 29 3.20 -5.36 -11.13
N MET A 30 4.04 -4.33 -11.36
CA MET A 30 5.50 -4.46 -11.36
C MET A 30 6.03 -4.82 -9.98
N PHE A 31 5.59 -4.09 -8.95
CA PHE A 31 6.10 -4.25 -7.59
C PHE A 31 5.38 -5.35 -6.82
N GLY A 32 4.12 -5.64 -7.17
CA GLY A 32 3.26 -6.55 -6.41
C GLY A 32 2.92 -6.03 -5.02
N VAL A 33 2.82 -4.71 -4.91
CA VAL A 33 2.72 -3.96 -3.65
C VAL A 33 1.29 -3.46 -3.40
N GLY A 34 0.38 -3.56 -4.39
CA GLY A 34 -0.95 -2.95 -4.33
C GLY A 34 -0.80 -1.43 -4.39
N GLY A 35 -1.05 -0.82 -5.55
CA GLY A 35 -0.73 0.58 -5.90
C GLY A 35 -1.37 1.69 -5.04
N GLY A 36 -1.95 1.36 -3.89
CA GLY A 36 -2.62 2.26 -2.96
C GLY A 36 -1.71 3.37 -2.42
N PHE A 37 -0.41 3.09 -2.27
CA PHE A 37 0.54 4.08 -1.75
C PHE A 37 0.81 5.21 -2.75
N ILE A 38 0.42 5.00 -4.01
CA ILE A 38 0.62 5.91 -5.13
C ILE A 38 -0.70 6.59 -5.47
N ILE A 39 -1.78 5.80 -5.62
CA ILE A 39 -3.08 6.34 -6.05
C ILE A 39 -3.54 7.45 -5.12
N THR A 40 -3.50 7.23 -3.82
CA THR A 40 -4.10 8.15 -2.86
C THR A 40 -3.38 9.50 -2.85
N PRO A 41 -2.02 9.58 -2.77
CA PRO A 41 -1.32 10.85 -2.96
C PRO A 41 -1.53 11.50 -4.32
N LEU A 42 -1.59 10.72 -5.41
CA LEU A 42 -1.85 11.28 -6.73
C LEU A 42 -3.25 11.88 -6.82
N LEU A 43 -4.25 11.27 -6.21
CA LEU A 43 -5.60 11.83 -6.12
C LEU A 43 -5.60 13.11 -5.26
N PHE A 44 -4.82 13.17 -4.17
CA PHE A 44 -4.66 14.41 -3.40
C PHE A 44 -4.09 15.54 -4.26
N PHE A 45 -3.10 15.24 -5.11
CA PHE A 45 -2.51 16.23 -6.00
C PHE A 45 -3.47 16.72 -7.10
N MET A 46 -4.54 15.96 -7.36
CA MET A 46 -5.63 16.36 -8.25
C MET A 46 -6.73 17.15 -7.52
N GLY A 47 -6.53 17.47 -6.23
CA GLY A 47 -7.50 18.20 -5.41
C GLY A 47 -8.62 17.34 -4.84
N ILE A 48 -8.57 16.01 -5.01
CA ILE A 48 -9.61 15.12 -4.48
C ILE A 48 -9.46 15.04 -2.96
N PRO A 49 -10.54 15.25 -2.18
CA PRO A 49 -10.49 15.22 -0.72
C PRO A 49 -9.89 13.91 -0.20
N PRO A 50 -9.05 13.96 0.86
CA PRO A 50 -8.37 12.78 1.36
C PRO A 50 -9.30 11.62 1.72
N ALA A 51 -10.46 11.92 2.30
CA ALA A 51 -11.44 10.90 2.65
C ALA A 51 -11.97 10.12 1.43
N VAL A 52 -12.20 10.82 0.32
CA VAL A 52 -12.68 10.20 -0.93
C VAL A 52 -11.56 9.44 -1.63
N ALA A 53 -10.35 10.00 -1.64
CA ALA A 53 -9.19 9.39 -2.26
C ALA A 53 -8.75 8.10 -1.53
N VAL A 54 -8.77 8.08 -0.20
CA VAL A 54 -8.51 6.89 0.63
C VAL A 54 -9.52 5.79 0.34
N ALA A 55 -10.82 6.12 0.41
CA ALA A 55 -11.90 5.14 0.25
C ALA A 55 -12.00 4.62 -1.19
N THR A 56 -11.86 5.51 -2.18
CA THR A 56 -11.92 5.15 -3.59
C THR A 56 -10.66 4.46 -4.08
N GLY A 57 -9.48 4.88 -3.60
CA GLY A 57 -8.19 4.24 -3.91
C GLY A 57 -8.13 2.78 -3.47
N ALA A 58 -8.77 2.45 -2.34
CA ALA A 58 -8.90 1.07 -1.85
C ALA A 58 -9.55 0.14 -2.90
N ASN A 59 -10.53 0.61 -3.68
CA ASN A 59 -11.14 -0.18 -4.76
C ASN A 59 -10.16 -0.56 -5.86
N LEU A 60 -9.34 0.40 -6.29
CA LEU A 60 -8.29 0.16 -7.29
C LEU A 60 -7.26 -0.85 -6.78
N VAL A 61 -6.90 -0.76 -5.50
CA VAL A 61 -6.00 -1.72 -4.86
C VAL A 61 -6.57 -3.12 -4.91
N VAL A 62 -7.85 -3.31 -4.58
CA VAL A 62 -8.49 -4.63 -4.65
C VAL A 62 -8.41 -5.18 -6.06
N ALA A 63 -8.83 -4.40 -7.07
CA ALA A 63 -8.87 -4.85 -8.46
C ALA A 63 -7.46 -5.19 -9.01
N SER A 64 -6.48 -4.32 -8.77
CA SER A 64 -5.09 -4.56 -9.21
C SER A 64 -4.42 -5.71 -8.45
N SER A 65 -4.75 -5.90 -7.16
CA SER A 65 -4.21 -6.99 -6.34
C SER A 65 -4.79 -8.34 -6.74
N VAL A 66 -6.08 -8.41 -7.09
CA VAL A 66 -6.68 -9.63 -7.65
C VAL A 66 -5.94 -10.05 -8.93
N SER A 67 -5.69 -9.10 -9.84
CA SER A 67 -4.92 -9.36 -11.06
C SER A 67 -3.50 -9.87 -10.75
N GLY A 68 -2.82 -9.24 -9.77
CA GLY A 68 -1.48 -9.64 -9.34
C GLY A 68 -1.42 -11.01 -8.66
N VAL A 69 -2.35 -11.34 -7.77
CA VAL A 69 -2.42 -12.66 -7.11
C VAL A 69 -2.62 -13.76 -8.13
N LEU A 70 -3.52 -13.57 -9.11
CA LEU A 70 -3.76 -14.58 -10.14
C LEU A 70 -2.47 -14.91 -10.93
N ALA A 71 -1.64 -13.91 -11.22
CA ALA A 71 -0.34 -14.14 -11.85
C ALA A 71 0.62 -14.93 -10.95
N GLN A 72 0.59 -14.68 -9.64
CA GLN A 72 1.48 -15.31 -8.66
C GLN A 72 1.02 -16.71 -8.22
N LEU A 73 -0.29 -16.98 -8.28
CA LEU A 73 -0.86 -18.31 -8.06
C LEU A 73 -0.39 -19.32 -9.12
N LYS A 74 -0.34 -18.88 -10.39
CA LYS A 74 0.22 -19.71 -11.48
C LYS A 74 1.68 -20.13 -11.21
N ARG A 75 2.41 -19.36 -10.39
CA ARG A 75 3.81 -19.62 -10.02
C ARG A 75 3.98 -20.35 -8.68
N LYS A 76 2.88 -20.79 -8.04
CA LYS A 76 2.88 -21.44 -6.71
C LYS A 76 3.63 -20.62 -5.64
N ALA A 77 3.55 -19.30 -5.74
CA ALA A 77 4.34 -18.37 -4.94
C ALA A 77 3.49 -17.60 -3.91
N VAL A 78 2.44 -18.26 -3.40
CA VAL A 78 1.53 -17.76 -2.36
C VAL A 78 1.56 -18.74 -1.18
N ASP A 79 1.90 -18.27 0.01
CA ASP A 79 1.78 -19.04 1.25
C ASP A 79 0.43 -18.75 1.90
N PHE A 80 -0.58 -19.56 1.60
CA PHE A 80 -1.93 -19.36 2.12
C PHE A 80 -2.04 -19.41 3.64
N ARG A 81 -1.20 -20.22 4.32
CA ARG A 81 -1.25 -20.31 5.80
C ARG A 81 -0.74 -19.02 6.42
N MET A 82 0.38 -18.51 5.91
CA MET A 82 0.93 -17.24 6.34
C MET A 82 -0.03 -16.10 6.02
N GLY A 83 -0.57 -16.10 4.80
CA GLY A 83 -1.57 -15.14 4.35
C GLY A 83 -2.81 -15.09 5.25
N MET A 84 -3.30 -16.26 5.72
CA MET A 84 -4.45 -16.32 6.63
C MET A 84 -4.16 -15.73 8.02
N VAL A 85 -2.98 -15.99 8.59
CA VAL A 85 -2.59 -15.39 9.89
C VAL A 85 -2.49 -13.87 9.78
N LEU A 86 -1.84 -13.40 8.71
CA LEU A 86 -1.73 -11.97 8.42
C LEU A 86 -3.10 -11.34 8.14
N LEU A 87 -3.99 -12.06 7.48
CA LEU A 87 -5.35 -11.63 7.19
C LEU A 87 -6.16 -11.44 8.47
N ILE A 88 -6.16 -12.41 9.39
CA ILE A 88 -6.88 -12.30 10.66
C ILE A 88 -6.38 -11.08 11.44
N GLY A 89 -5.06 -10.92 11.56
CA GLY A 89 -4.47 -9.73 12.18
C GLY A 89 -4.90 -8.45 11.45
N GLY A 90 -4.81 -8.45 10.12
CA GLY A 90 -5.14 -7.31 9.28
C GLY A 90 -6.60 -6.87 9.33
N LEU A 91 -7.55 -7.80 9.46
CA LEU A 91 -8.97 -7.49 9.64
C LEU A 91 -9.22 -6.85 11.02
N LEU A 92 -8.59 -7.37 12.07
CA LEU A 92 -8.69 -6.77 13.41
C LEU A 92 -8.07 -5.37 13.44
N GLY A 93 -6.90 -5.21 12.85
CA GLY A 93 -6.22 -3.92 12.75
C GLY A 93 -6.97 -2.91 11.90
N SER A 94 -7.53 -3.33 10.76
CA SER A 94 -8.30 -2.45 9.89
C SER A 94 -9.59 -1.99 10.54
N ALA A 95 -10.29 -2.84 11.28
CA ALA A 95 -11.47 -2.42 12.06
C ALA A 95 -11.11 -1.28 13.04
N GLY A 96 -10.00 -1.40 13.77
CA GLY A 96 -9.49 -0.32 14.62
C GLY A 96 -9.10 0.94 13.83
N GLY A 97 -8.48 0.78 12.67
CA GLY A 97 -8.08 1.89 11.81
C GLY A 97 -9.28 2.67 11.26
N ILE A 98 -10.36 1.99 10.90
CA ILE A 98 -11.60 2.62 10.41
C ILE A 98 -12.31 3.36 11.54
N TRP A 99 -12.32 2.78 12.75
CA TRP A 99 -12.86 3.47 13.91
C TRP A 99 -12.12 4.78 14.19
N VAL A 100 -10.78 4.75 14.17
CA VAL A 100 -9.95 5.96 14.31
C VAL A 100 -10.18 6.93 13.14
N PHE A 101 -10.28 6.43 11.91
CA PHE A 101 -10.54 7.23 10.72
C PHE A 101 -11.88 7.97 10.81
N SER A 102 -12.94 7.29 11.21
CA SER A 102 -14.27 7.87 11.40
C SER A 102 -14.23 8.94 12.50
N TRP A 103 -13.57 8.65 13.62
CA TRP A 103 -13.42 9.60 14.71
C TRP A 103 -12.65 10.87 14.28
N LEU A 104 -11.52 10.72 13.59
CA LEU A 104 -10.75 11.85 13.05
C LEU A 104 -11.52 12.64 11.99
N THR A 105 -12.33 11.96 11.18
CA THR A 105 -13.22 12.59 10.22
C THR A 105 -14.26 13.47 10.93
N THR A 106 -14.85 13.01 12.04
CA THR A 106 -15.78 13.84 12.83
C THR A 106 -15.12 15.06 13.47
N LEU A 107 -13.82 15.00 13.75
CA LEU A 107 -13.04 16.12 14.28
C LEU A 107 -12.54 17.08 13.19
N GLY A 108 -12.73 16.77 11.91
CA GLY A 108 -12.19 17.56 10.79
C GLY A 108 -10.66 17.52 10.66
N GLN A 109 -9.98 16.61 11.36
CA GLN A 109 -8.52 16.51 11.41
C GLN A 109 -7.95 15.39 10.52
N ILE A 110 -8.81 14.71 9.76
CA ILE A 110 -8.42 13.54 8.99
C ILE A 110 -7.39 13.86 7.90
N ASP A 111 -7.53 15.00 7.23
CA ASP A 111 -6.65 15.38 6.12
C ASP A 111 -5.20 15.55 6.59
N LEU A 112 -5.00 16.32 7.67
CA LEU A 112 -3.70 16.54 8.30
C LEU A 112 -3.13 15.23 8.84
N PHE A 113 -3.95 14.41 9.51
CA PHE A 113 -3.51 13.13 10.07
C PHE A 113 -3.02 12.17 9.00
N VAL A 114 -3.77 12.02 7.89
CA VAL A 114 -3.41 11.15 6.78
C VAL A 114 -2.12 11.64 6.12
N GLN A 115 -1.98 12.94 5.86
CA GLN A 115 -0.76 13.51 5.27
C GLN A 115 0.46 13.31 6.17
N LEU A 116 0.35 13.51 7.48
CA LEU A 116 1.43 13.25 8.43
C LEU A 116 1.82 11.77 8.46
N CYS A 117 0.83 10.86 8.47
CA CYS A 117 1.09 9.43 8.36
C CYS A 117 1.84 9.11 7.06
N TYR A 118 1.44 9.69 5.93
CA TYR A 118 2.14 9.50 4.66
C TYR A 118 3.59 9.94 4.72
N VAL A 119 3.86 11.15 5.20
CA VAL A 119 5.25 11.67 5.30
C VAL A 119 6.08 10.80 6.23
N LEU A 120 5.54 10.43 7.40
CA LEU A 120 6.26 9.60 8.36
C LEU A 120 6.53 8.20 7.82
N PHE A 121 5.51 7.49 7.33
CA PHE A 121 5.66 6.10 6.88
C PHE A 121 6.39 5.99 5.55
N LEU A 122 6.06 6.81 4.53
CA LEU A 122 6.80 6.80 3.27
C LEU A 122 8.24 7.29 3.47
N GLY A 123 8.47 8.27 4.35
CA GLY A 123 9.80 8.76 4.67
C GLY A 123 10.66 7.67 5.32
N ILE A 124 10.15 7.02 6.36
CA ILE A 124 10.88 5.95 7.06
C ILE A 124 11.11 4.74 6.14
N VAL A 125 10.06 4.22 5.50
CA VAL A 125 10.17 3.04 4.63
C VAL A 125 11.02 3.35 3.40
N GLY A 126 10.80 4.49 2.75
CA GLY A 126 11.56 4.94 1.59
C GLY A 126 13.05 5.12 1.91
N ALA A 127 13.38 5.76 3.03
CA ALA A 127 14.78 5.95 3.45
C ALA A 127 15.47 4.62 3.78
N MET A 128 14.78 3.70 4.47
CA MET A 128 15.31 2.35 4.74
C MET A 128 15.58 1.59 3.45
N MET A 129 14.61 1.57 2.52
CA MET A 129 14.74 0.88 1.23
C MET A 129 15.83 1.50 0.36
N PHE A 130 15.97 2.83 0.36
CA PHE A 130 16.98 3.55 -0.39
C PHE A 130 18.40 3.26 0.14
N LYS A 131 18.59 3.34 1.47
CA LYS A 131 19.87 3.02 2.13
C LYS A 131 20.31 1.59 1.83
N GLU A 132 19.39 0.63 1.86
CA GLU A 132 19.70 -0.76 1.56
C GLU A 132 20.04 -0.98 0.09
N SER A 133 19.30 -0.33 -0.82
CA SER A 133 19.53 -0.44 -2.26
C SER A 133 20.87 0.17 -2.68
N LEU A 134 21.23 1.33 -2.12
CA LEU A 134 22.56 1.92 -2.27
C LEU A 134 23.65 0.97 -1.74
N GLY A 135 23.43 0.40 -0.56
CA GLY A 135 24.36 -0.56 0.05
C GLY A 135 24.53 -1.84 -0.77
N ALA A 136 23.50 -2.27 -1.51
CA ALA A 136 23.59 -3.39 -2.44
C ALA A 136 24.38 -3.04 -3.71
N LEU A 137 24.15 -1.86 -4.29
CA LEU A 137 24.89 -1.36 -5.47
C LEU A 137 26.39 -1.19 -5.18
N LEU A 138 26.72 -0.61 -4.04
CA LEU A 138 28.10 -0.38 -3.61
C LEU A 138 28.84 -1.70 -3.34
N ARG A 139 28.14 -2.73 -2.85
CA ARG A 139 28.69 -4.08 -2.67
C ARG A 139 28.88 -4.82 -4.00
N ALA A 140 27.96 -4.64 -4.95
CA ALA A 140 28.09 -5.23 -6.29
C ALA A 140 29.29 -4.68 -7.08
N ARG A 141 29.76 -3.46 -6.78
CA ARG A 141 30.98 -2.87 -7.35
C ARG A 141 32.29 -3.41 -6.76
N LYS A 142 32.27 -4.12 -5.62
CA LYS A 142 33.45 -4.73 -5.01
C LYS A 142 33.44 -6.25 -5.25
N PRO A 143 34.20 -6.79 -6.23
CA PRO A 143 34.32 -8.23 -6.37
C PRO A 143 35.03 -8.80 -5.14
N GLY A 144 34.40 -9.78 -4.47
CA GLY A 144 34.97 -10.48 -3.31
C GLY A 144 34.46 -10.07 -1.92
N GLY A 145 33.46 -9.18 -1.82
CA GLY A 145 32.83 -8.90 -0.53
C GLY A 145 32.08 -10.12 0.04
N PRO A 146 32.20 -10.46 1.33
CA PRO A 146 31.51 -11.61 1.90
C PRO A 146 30.00 -11.45 1.74
N ILE A 147 29.35 -12.48 1.17
CA ILE A 147 27.90 -12.60 1.14
C ILE A 147 27.44 -12.79 2.60
N ARG A 148 27.19 -11.69 3.29
CA ARG A 148 26.54 -11.71 4.60
C ARG A 148 25.12 -12.22 4.36
N ARG A 149 24.93 -13.54 4.53
CA ARG A 149 23.61 -14.13 4.77
C ARG A 149 23.00 -13.28 5.87
N SER A 150 21.81 -12.73 5.63
CA SER A 150 21.05 -11.99 6.63
C SER A 150 20.67 -12.97 7.74
N HIS A 151 21.61 -13.24 8.65
CA HIS A 151 21.36 -13.94 9.89
C HIS A 151 20.66 -12.95 10.81
N VAL A 152 19.38 -12.74 10.53
CA VAL A 152 18.50 -11.97 11.41
C VAL A 152 18.37 -12.79 12.69
N HIS A 153 19.01 -12.31 13.76
CA HIS A 153 18.79 -12.84 15.10
C HIS A 153 17.35 -12.53 15.51
N TYR A 154 16.44 -13.48 15.27
CA TYR A 154 15.04 -13.32 15.65
C TYR A 154 14.87 -13.56 17.16
N SER A 155 15.09 -12.52 17.96
CA SER A 155 14.62 -12.46 19.35
C SER A 155 13.10 -12.69 19.47
N VAL A 156 12.38 -12.59 18.35
CA VAL A 156 10.95 -12.84 18.19
C VAL A 156 10.56 -14.34 18.17
N HIS A 157 11.52 -15.28 18.08
CA HIS A 157 11.25 -16.73 18.06
C HIS A 157 11.01 -17.38 19.44
N LYS A 158 11.05 -16.60 20.53
CA LYS A 158 10.80 -17.09 21.89
C LYS A 158 9.32 -17.14 22.30
N LEU A 159 8.41 -16.66 21.46
CA LEU A 159 6.98 -16.59 21.79
C LEU A 159 6.25 -17.94 21.60
N PRO A 160 5.24 -18.25 22.42
CA PRO A 160 4.42 -19.47 22.29
C PRO A 160 3.64 -19.51 20.96
N LEU A 161 3.14 -20.70 20.56
CA LEU A 161 2.37 -20.98 19.32
C LEU A 161 3.18 -21.01 18.01
N LYS A 162 4.14 -21.94 17.88
CA LYS A 162 4.93 -22.12 16.64
C LYS A 162 4.14 -22.87 15.56
N MET A 163 4.02 -22.29 14.37
CA MET A 163 3.40 -22.94 13.21
C MET A 163 4.41 -23.13 12.07
N LYS A 164 4.34 -24.26 11.36
CA LYS A 164 5.17 -24.52 10.17
C LYS A 164 4.52 -23.89 8.93
N PHE A 165 5.15 -22.85 8.39
CA PHE A 165 4.80 -22.24 7.11
C PHE A 165 5.59 -22.92 5.99
N ARG A 166 4.97 -23.93 5.36
CA ARG A 166 5.65 -24.86 4.43
C ARG A 166 6.14 -24.18 3.15
N ALA A 167 5.42 -23.19 2.60
CA ALA A 167 5.84 -22.50 1.38
C ALA A 167 6.92 -21.44 1.64
N SER A 168 6.88 -20.83 2.83
CA SER A 168 7.89 -19.85 3.27
C SER A 168 9.13 -20.46 3.91
N GLY A 169 9.10 -21.76 4.25
CA GLY A 169 10.20 -22.46 4.92
C GLY A 169 10.44 -21.98 6.36
N LEU A 170 9.46 -21.29 6.96
CA LEU A 170 9.57 -20.65 8.27
C LEU A 170 8.89 -21.48 9.35
N TYR A 171 9.53 -21.53 10.53
CA TYR A 171 8.94 -22.05 11.76
C TYR A 171 8.91 -20.95 12.81
N ILE A 172 7.92 -20.07 12.69
CA ILE A 172 7.76 -18.88 13.52
C ILE A 172 6.46 -18.95 14.31
N SER A 173 6.40 -18.20 15.41
CA SER A 173 5.18 -18.06 16.19
C SER A 173 4.11 -17.34 15.37
N VAL A 174 2.83 -17.61 15.65
CA VAL A 174 1.70 -16.97 14.95
C VAL A 174 1.56 -15.48 15.32
N ILE A 175 2.05 -15.09 16.51
CA ILE A 175 1.88 -13.75 17.08
C ILE A 175 2.54 -12.66 16.22
N PRO A 176 3.83 -12.75 15.80
CA PRO A 176 4.46 -11.67 15.04
C PRO A 176 3.83 -11.41 13.67
N PRO A 177 3.49 -12.44 12.85
CA PRO A 177 2.72 -12.23 11.63
C PRO A 177 1.34 -11.62 11.90
N MET A 178 0.66 -12.03 12.97
CA MET A 178 -0.65 -11.45 13.31
C MET A 178 -0.55 -9.97 13.70
N LEU A 179 0.44 -9.59 14.51
CA LEU A 179 0.70 -8.19 14.88
C LEU A 179 1.14 -7.35 13.68
N ALA A 180 2.00 -7.90 12.82
CA ALA A 180 2.37 -7.27 11.56
C ALA A 180 1.15 -7.03 10.67
N GLY A 181 0.29 -8.05 10.54
CA GLY A 181 -1.01 -7.97 9.87
C GLY A 181 -1.85 -6.83 10.44
N ALA A 182 -2.03 -6.79 11.76
CA ALA A 182 -2.82 -5.77 12.45
C ALA A 182 -2.27 -4.35 12.25
N GLY A 183 -0.97 -4.14 12.43
CA GLY A 183 -0.36 -2.83 12.20
C GLY A 183 -0.52 -2.36 10.76
N VAL A 184 -0.25 -3.24 9.78
CA VAL A 184 -0.43 -2.91 8.36
C VAL A 184 -1.90 -2.69 8.01
N GLY A 185 -2.82 -3.49 8.56
CA GLY A 185 -4.26 -3.33 8.36
C GLY A 185 -4.79 -2.00 8.91
N PHE A 186 -4.33 -1.60 10.10
CA PHE A 186 -4.63 -0.31 10.71
C PHE A 186 -4.18 0.85 9.83
N LEU A 187 -2.91 0.83 9.37
CA LEU A 187 -2.37 1.86 8.49
C LEU A 187 -3.06 1.86 7.11
N SER A 188 -3.37 0.69 6.58
CA SER A 188 -4.08 0.55 5.30
C SER A 188 -5.48 1.11 5.37
N ALA A 189 -6.19 0.97 6.50
CA ALA A 189 -7.52 1.51 6.69
C ALA A 189 -7.52 3.05 6.73
N ILE A 190 -6.54 3.65 7.41
CA ILE A 190 -6.46 5.11 7.56
C ILE A 190 -5.94 5.76 6.27
N MET A 191 -4.91 5.18 5.66
CA MET A 191 -4.23 5.79 4.52
C MET A 191 -4.80 5.30 3.16
N GLY A 192 -5.59 4.22 3.11
CA GLY A 192 -6.11 3.69 1.83
C GLY A 192 -5.03 3.08 0.94
N VAL A 193 -3.89 2.71 1.53
CA VAL A 193 -2.67 2.37 0.80
C VAL A 193 -2.63 0.90 0.35
N GLY A 194 -3.54 0.06 0.82
CA GLY A 194 -3.50 -1.36 0.50
C GLY A 194 -2.36 -2.11 1.18
N GLY A 195 -1.62 -1.48 2.11
CA GLY A 195 -0.67 -2.13 3.02
C GLY A 195 0.59 -2.78 2.42
N GLY A 196 0.64 -3.11 1.13
CA GLY A 196 1.70 -3.94 0.58
C GLY A 196 3.09 -3.32 0.62
N PHE A 197 3.19 -1.98 0.56
CA PHE A 197 4.49 -1.30 0.53
C PHE A 197 5.19 -1.36 1.88
N ILE A 198 4.42 -1.49 2.96
CA ILE A 198 4.89 -1.75 4.31
C ILE A 198 5.02 -3.26 4.52
N MET A 199 4.03 -4.02 4.04
CA MET A 199 3.97 -5.46 4.25
C MET A 199 5.18 -6.19 3.65
N VAL A 200 5.60 -5.83 2.43
CA VAL A 200 6.73 -6.48 1.76
C VAL A 200 8.03 -6.35 2.58
N PRO A 201 8.47 -5.14 2.99
CA PRO A 201 9.58 -4.99 3.93
C PRO A 201 9.39 -5.73 5.25
N VAL A 202 8.20 -5.66 5.87
CA VAL A 202 7.93 -6.36 7.14
C VAL A 202 8.11 -7.88 6.98
N MET A 203 7.57 -8.45 5.91
CA MET A 203 7.71 -9.88 5.62
C MET A 203 9.16 -10.29 5.37
N ILE A 204 9.94 -9.48 4.65
CA ILE A 204 11.33 -9.78 4.31
C ILE A 204 12.24 -9.60 5.53
N TYR A 205 12.16 -8.44 6.19
CA TYR A 205 13.12 -8.02 7.21
C TYR A 205 12.72 -8.44 8.63
N LEU A 206 11.42 -8.40 8.95
CA LEU A 206 10.93 -8.71 10.30
C LEU A 206 10.51 -10.18 10.43
N LEU A 207 9.99 -10.79 9.37
CA LEU A 207 9.53 -12.20 9.39
C LEU A 207 10.49 -13.16 8.68
N GLY A 208 11.42 -12.66 7.86
CA GLY A 208 12.43 -13.48 7.18
C GLY A 208 11.89 -14.31 6.03
N MET A 209 10.76 -13.92 5.43
CA MET A 209 10.20 -14.65 4.31
C MET A 209 11.08 -14.52 3.06
N PRO A 210 11.25 -15.61 2.29
CA PRO A 210 11.99 -15.55 1.05
C PRO A 210 11.20 -14.72 0.02
N THR A 211 11.88 -13.77 -0.64
CA THR A 211 11.29 -12.78 -1.56
C THR A 211 10.36 -13.39 -2.62
N LYS A 212 10.65 -14.63 -3.07
CA LYS A 212 9.83 -15.40 -4.01
C LYS A 212 8.36 -15.56 -3.60
N VAL A 213 8.06 -15.77 -2.31
CA VAL A 213 6.66 -15.99 -1.83
C VAL A 213 6.05 -14.75 -1.18
N VAL A 214 6.85 -13.74 -0.86
CA VAL A 214 6.40 -12.52 -0.17
C VAL A 214 5.34 -11.80 -0.97
N VAL A 215 5.62 -11.52 -2.25
CA VAL A 215 4.74 -10.74 -3.13
C VAL A 215 3.36 -11.39 -3.27
N GLY A 216 3.30 -12.72 -3.43
CA GLY A 216 2.03 -13.42 -3.56
C GLY A 216 1.25 -13.48 -2.26
N THR A 217 1.95 -13.68 -1.15
CA THR A 217 1.35 -13.76 0.18
C THR A 217 0.82 -12.40 0.63
N SER A 218 1.53 -11.31 0.33
CA SER A 218 1.05 -9.95 0.59
C SER A 218 -0.16 -9.63 -0.28
N LEU A 219 -0.09 -9.80 -1.60
CA LEU A 219 -1.22 -9.50 -2.48
C LEU A 219 -2.48 -10.29 -2.09
N PHE A 220 -2.34 -11.56 -1.68
CA PHE A 220 -3.45 -12.35 -1.15
C PHE A 220 -4.11 -11.69 0.05
N GLN A 221 -3.34 -11.33 1.08
CA GLN A 221 -3.85 -10.67 2.27
C GLN A 221 -4.44 -9.28 1.94
N ILE A 222 -3.81 -8.53 1.05
CA ILE A 222 -4.24 -7.19 0.63
C ILE A 222 -5.62 -7.24 0.00
N ILE A 223 -5.94 -8.23 -0.86
CA ILE A 223 -7.27 -8.33 -1.47
C ILE A 223 -8.36 -8.32 -0.40
N PHE A 224 -8.25 -9.19 0.60
CA PHE A 224 -9.29 -9.36 1.60
C PHE A 224 -9.34 -8.21 2.61
N VAL A 225 -8.17 -7.74 3.10
CA VAL A 225 -8.14 -6.60 4.03
C VAL A 225 -8.66 -5.34 3.34
N THR A 226 -8.26 -5.10 2.09
CA THR A 226 -8.66 -3.88 1.38
C THR A 226 -10.13 -3.95 0.95
N ALA A 227 -10.63 -5.13 0.55
CA ALA A 227 -12.06 -5.32 0.29
C ALA A 227 -12.89 -5.07 1.56
N PHE A 228 -12.44 -5.57 2.71
CA PHE A 228 -13.09 -5.27 3.99
C PHE A 228 -13.06 -3.77 4.30
N THR A 229 -11.91 -3.10 4.15
CA THR A 229 -11.84 -1.64 4.39
C THR A 229 -12.71 -0.85 3.45
N THR A 230 -12.81 -1.24 2.17
CA THR A 230 -13.69 -0.61 1.19
C THR A 230 -15.13 -0.69 1.64
N VAL A 231 -15.61 -1.90 1.97
CA VAL A 231 -17.01 -2.11 2.39
C VAL A 231 -17.30 -1.29 3.64
N MET A 232 -16.39 -1.32 4.60
CA MET A 232 -16.55 -0.58 5.84
C MET A 232 -16.56 0.93 5.60
N HIS A 233 -15.63 1.49 4.80
CA HIS A 233 -15.64 2.92 4.43
C HIS A 233 -16.90 3.32 3.65
N ALA A 234 -17.39 2.45 2.77
CA ALA A 234 -18.64 2.67 2.07
C ALA A 234 -19.81 2.75 3.04
N VAL A 235 -19.91 1.82 4.00
CA VAL A 235 -21.02 1.77 4.97
C VAL A 235 -20.92 2.90 6.01
N THR A 236 -19.76 3.11 6.63
CA THR A 236 -19.61 4.03 7.76
C THR A 236 -19.43 5.47 7.34
N SER A 237 -18.71 5.71 6.24
CA SER A 237 -18.26 7.05 5.87
C SER A 237 -18.87 7.55 4.56
N GLN A 238 -19.49 6.69 3.75
CA GLN A 238 -20.16 7.04 2.49
C GLN A 238 -19.27 7.87 1.55
N THR A 239 -17.94 7.69 1.62
CA THR A 239 -16.95 8.49 0.90
C THR A 239 -16.45 7.82 -0.38
N VAL A 240 -17.03 6.68 -0.78
CA VAL A 240 -16.61 5.91 -1.95
C VAL A 240 -17.26 6.45 -3.22
N ASP A 241 -16.49 7.15 -4.04
CA ASP A 241 -16.98 7.65 -5.34
C ASP A 241 -16.94 6.52 -6.37
N MET A 242 -18.12 6.00 -6.70
CA MET A 242 -18.26 4.83 -7.58
C MET A 242 -17.79 5.12 -9.01
N VAL A 243 -17.99 6.35 -9.50
CA VAL A 243 -17.61 6.71 -10.87
C VAL A 243 -16.08 6.80 -10.97
N LEU A 244 -15.44 7.45 -10.00
CA LEU A 244 -14.00 7.48 -9.87
C LEU A 244 -13.42 6.06 -9.73
N ALA A 245 -14.03 5.23 -8.88
CA ALA A 245 -13.60 3.84 -8.66
C ALA A 245 -13.61 3.04 -9.96
N LEU A 246 -14.70 3.07 -10.72
CA LEU A 246 -14.85 2.30 -11.95
C LEU A 246 -13.82 2.70 -13.01
N VAL A 247 -13.61 4.01 -13.23
CA VAL A 247 -12.63 4.50 -14.21
C VAL A 247 -11.21 4.10 -13.82
N LEU A 248 -10.87 4.24 -12.52
CA LEU A 248 -9.57 3.82 -12.00
C LEU A 248 -9.37 2.31 -12.14
N ILE A 249 -10.38 1.49 -11.82
CA ILE A 249 -10.33 0.03 -11.92
C ILE A 249 -10.03 -0.40 -13.35
N ILE A 250 -10.72 0.17 -14.35
CA ILE A 250 -10.50 -0.18 -15.76
C ILE A 250 -9.05 0.08 -16.16
N GLY A 251 -8.54 1.30 -15.89
CA GLY A 251 -7.15 1.63 -16.16
C GLY A 251 -6.19 0.73 -15.39
N GLY A 252 -6.43 0.54 -14.10
CA GLY A 252 -5.54 -0.18 -13.19
C GLY A 252 -5.45 -1.67 -13.41
N VAL A 253 -6.53 -2.33 -13.82
CA VAL A 253 -6.48 -3.76 -14.17
C VAL A 253 -5.64 -3.97 -15.43
N ILE A 254 -5.86 -3.15 -16.46
CA ILE A 254 -5.07 -3.19 -17.70
C ILE A 254 -3.59 -2.90 -17.38
N GLY A 255 -3.34 -1.85 -16.61
CA GLY A 255 -2.01 -1.48 -16.15
C GLY A 255 -1.34 -2.59 -15.36
N ALA A 256 -2.03 -3.22 -14.40
CA ALA A 256 -1.48 -4.27 -13.54
C ALA A 256 -1.04 -5.50 -14.35
N GLN A 257 -1.80 -5.87 -15.38
CA GLN A 257 -1.41 -6.96 -16.27
C GLN A 257 -0.12 -6.64 -17.02
N ILE A 258 -0.01 -5.44 -17.60
CA ILE A 258 1.19 -4.97 -18.29
C ILE A 258 2.37 -4.90 -17.30
N GLY A 259 2.16 -4.29 -16.14
CA GLY A 259 3.16 -4.15 -15.09
C GLY A 259 3.71 -5.48 -14.60
N SER A 260 2.85 -6.48 -14.42
CA SER A 260 3.27 -7.82 -14.00
C SER A 260 4.20 -8.50 -15.01
N ARG A 261 4.09 -8.16 -16.30
CA ARG A 261 5.00 -8.64 -17.36
C ARG A 261 6.31 -7.86 -17.34
N ILE A 262 6.25 -6.54 -17.19
CA ILE A 262 7.45 -5.68 -17.09
C ILE A 262 8.28 -6.05 -15.86
N GLY A 263 7.63 -6.31 -14.73
CA GLY A 263 8.29 -6.71 -13.48
C GLY A 263 9.12 -7.99 -13.60
N LEU A 264 8.85 -8.85 -14.60
CA LEU A 264 9.66 -10.04 -14.89
C LEU A 264 10.96 -9.73 -15.63
N MET A 265 10.98 -8.62 -16.38
CA MET A 265 12.14 -8.22 -17.18
C MET A 265 13.18 -7.50 -16.33
N LEU A 266 12.79 -7.02 -15.14
CA LEU A 266 13.64 -6.29 -14.22
C LEU A 266 14.25 -7.20 -13.16
N ARG A 267 15.50 -6.91 -12.78
CA ARG A 267 16.15 -7.58 -11.65
C ARG A 267 15.55 -7.10 -10.33
N ALA A 268 15.59 -7.94 -9.30
CA ALA A 268 15.03 -7.62 -7.98
C ALA A 268 15.63 -6.34 -7.38
N GLU A 269 16.91 -6.05 -7.66
CA GLU A 269 17.60 -4.84 -7.23
C GLU A 269 17.06 -3.59 -7.94
N GLN A 270 16.82 -3.66 -9.25
CA GLN A 270 16.27 -2.55 -10.03
C GLN A 270 14.85 -2.21 -9.57
N LEU A 271 14.04 -3.25 -9.35
CA LEU A 271 12.68 -3.10 -8.86
C LEU A 271 12.65 -2.43 -7.48
N ARG A 272 13.57 -2.81 -6.59
CA ARG A 272 13.70 -2.19 -5.27
C ARG A 272 14.09 -0.72 -5.33
N ILE A 273 15.04 -0.35 -6.20
CA ILE A 273 15.49 1.05 -6.37
C ILE A 273 14.36 1.91 -6.94
N LEU A 274 13.66 1.42 -7.97
CA LEU A 274 12.58 2.16 -8.61
C LEU A 274 11.44 2.42 -7.61
N LEU A 275 11.10 1.42 -6.79
CA LEU A 275 10.14 1.57 -5.71
C LEU A 275 10.61 2.59 -4.65
N ALA A 276 11.87 2.52 -4.23
CA ALA A 276 12.41 3.43 -3.21
C ALA A 276 12.43 4.89 -3.69
N LEU A 277 12.90 5.15 -4.91
CA LEU A 277 12.90 6.49 -5.51
C LEU A 277 11.48 7.04 -5.63
N MET A 278 10.53 6.20 -6.05
CA MET A 278 9.14 6.60 -6.17
C MET A 278 8.52 6.97 -4.83
N VAL A 279 8.69 6.11 -3.81
CA VAL A 279 8.19 6.35 -2.44
C VAL A 279 8.77 7.64 -1.88
N LEU A 280 10.08 7.88 -2.04
CA LEU A 280 10.74 9.10 -1.59
C LEU A 280 10.25 10.34 -2.35
N GLY A 281 10.02 10.23 -3.67
CA GLY A 281 9.48 11.32 -4.47
C GLY A 281 8.08 11.75 -4.03
N VAL A 282 7.20 10.77 -3.78
CA VAL A 282 5.86 11.03 -3.24
C VAL A 282 5.93 11.63 -1.84
N CYS A 283 6.78 11.08 -0.97
CA CYS A 283 7.01 11.61 0.38
C CYS A 283 7.48 13.07 0.35
N LEU A 284 8.45 13.39 -0.51
CA LEU A 284 8.99 14.74 -0.64
C LEU A 284 7.91 15.71 -1.12
N ARG A 285 7.08 15.32 -2.10
CA ARG A 285 6.01 16.18 -2.60
C ARG A 285 4.96 16.50 -1.52
N ILE A 286 4.55 15.50 -0.73
CA ILE A 286 3.61 15.70 0.38
C ILE A 286 4.25 16.58 1.46
N ALA A 287 5.51 16.31 1.83
CA ALA A 287 6.23 17.10 2.83
C ALA A 287 6.39 18.56 2.40
N LEU A 288 6.69 18.82 1.13
CA LEU A 288 6.73 20.17 0.57
C LEU A 288 5.34 20.83 0.62
N GLY A 289 4.25 20.09 0.37
CA GLY A 289 2.89 20.62 0.51
C GLY A 289 2.50 20.99 1.94
N LEU A 290 3.12 20.36 2.95
CA LEU A 290 2.93 20.71 4.37
C LEU A 290 3.81 21.88 4.83
N LEU A 291 5.00 22.04 4.23
CA LEU A 291 6.01 23.03 4.64
C LEU A 291 5.91 24.35 3.87
N LEU A 292 5.48 24.31 2.62
CA LEU A 292 5.31 25.50 1.79
C LEU A 292 3.94 26.13 2.08
N THR A 293 3.91 27.46 2.04
CA THR A 293 2.66 28.22 2.21
C THR A 293 1.64 27.80 1.15
N PRO A 294 0.41 27.44 1.54
CA PRO A 294 -0.63 27.11 0.58
C PRO A 294 -0.96 28.34 -0.27
N ASP A 295 -1.27 28.12 -1.55
CA ASP A 295 -1.66 29.19 -2.48
C ASP A 295 -3.00 29.86 -2.06
N GLU A 296 -3.81 29.16 -1.27
CA GLU A 296 -5.06 29.63 -0.66
C GLU A 296 -4.91 29.59 0.87
N LEU A 297 -4.89 30.76 1.51
CA LEU A 297 -4.74 30.89 2.97
C LEU A 297 -5.98 30.43 3.77
N TYR A 298 -7.12 30.25 3.10
CA TYR A 298 -8.38 29.90 3.71
C TYR A 298 -9.01 28.72 2.99
N SER A 299 -9.43 27.68 3.74
CA SER A 299 -10.32 26.63 3.23
C SER A 299 -11.73 26.85 3.78
N ILE A 300 -12.70 26.96 2.88
CA ILE A 300 -14.12 27.05 3.27
C ILE A 300 -14.60 25.61 3.47
N ALA A 301 -14.60 25.13 4.72
CA ALA A 301 -15.23 23.86 5.06
C ALA A 301 -16.75 24.06 5.21
N PRO A 302 -17.60 23.22 4.60
CA PRO A 302 -19.04 23.27 4.85
C PRO A 302 -19.29 22.89 6.31
N GLY A 303 -19.60 23.89 7.14
CA GLY A 303 -20.01 23.69 8.52
C GLY A 303 -21.33 22.94 8.55
N ARG A 304 -21.33 21.68 9.01
CA ARG A 304 -22.57 21.04 9.47
C ARG A 304 -22.93 21.69 10.80
N LEU A 305 -23.92 22.59 10.77
CA LEU A 305 -24.57 23.05 11.99
C LEU A 305 -25.19 21.84 12.72
N PRO A 306 -25.13 21.81 14.07
CA PRO A 306 -25.66 20.72 14.88
C PRO A 306 -27.17 20.53 14.72
#